data_AF-A0A7G1L096-F1
#
_entry.id   AF-A0A7G1L096-F1
#
_cell.length_a   1.000
_cell.length_b   1.000
_cell.length_c   1.000
_cell.angle_alpha   90.00
_cell.angle_beta   90.00
_cell.angle_gamma   90.00
#
_symmetry.space_group_name_H-M   'P 1'
#
loop_
_entity.id
_entity.type
_entity.pdbx_description
1 polymer ?
#
loop_
_entity_poly.entity_id
_entity_poly.type
_entity_poly.pdbx_seq_one_letter_code
_entity_poly.pdbx_strand_id
1 'polypeptide(L)'
;LRKAREHGLLLPTQRPGQGDEYVGGTVIEPQRGFYNEPIATLDFSSLYPSIMVAHNLCYTTLLKPEDISASGGISGLLANYNLGPDDYIRTPGGAYFVKKHIRKGLLPCVLEQLLEARTKAKREMVAETDHFRRRVLDGRQLALKVSANSVYGFTGAQVGKLPCLEISSSTSGFGRDMIEETKRLLEGRFTIENGYKGDAKVIYGDTDSVMC
;
A
#
# COMPACT_ATOMS: atom_id res chain seq x y z
N LEU A 1 -15.60 6.00 -11.36
CA LEU A 1 -16.84 5.99 -12.17
C LEU A 1 -16.80 5.00 -13.34
N ARG A 2 -15.85 5.09 -14.30
CA ARG A 2 -15.77 4.13 -15.43
C ARG A 2 -15.81 2.66 -14.98
N LYS A 3 -14.93 2.29 -14.04
CA LYS A 3 -14.89 0.95 -13.43
C LYS A 3 -16.17 0.56 -12.68
N ALA A 4 -16.82 1.50 -12.00
CA ALA A 4 -18.09 1.19 -11.32
C ALA A 4 -19.20 0.84 -12.33
N ARG A 5 -19.29 1.59 -13.43
CA ARG A 5 -20.24 1.34 -14.52
C ARG A 5 -20.00 -0.02 -15.20
N GLU A 6 -18.75 -0.39 -15.46
CA GLU A 6 -18.37 -1.69 -16.03
C GLU A 6 -18.84 -2.88 -15.16
N HIS A 7 -18.92 -2.67 -13.84
CA HIS A 7 -19.34 -3.69 -12.88
C HIS A 7 -20.79 -3.52 -12.39
N GLY A 8 -21.58 -2.62 -12.98
CA GLY A 8 -22.98 -2.38 -12.58
C GLY A 8 -23.14 -1.81 -11.17
N LEU A 9 -22.14 -1.06 -10.66
CA LEU A 9 -22.12 -0.51 -9.31
C LEU A 9 -22.46 0.98 -9.30
N LEU A 10 -23.20 1.41 -8.28
CA LEU A 10 -23.48 2.81 -7.98
C LEU A 10 -22.58 3.29 -6.84
N LEU A 11 -22.14 4.55 -6.91
CA LEU A 11 -21.39 5.17 -5.82
C LEU A 11 -22.38 5.83 -4.84
N PRO A 12 -22.27 5.54 -3.54
CA PRO A 12 -23.07 6.24 -2.55
C PRO A 12 -22.60 7.71 -2.44
N THR A 13 -23.52 8.58 -2.05
CA THR A 13 -23.16 9.94 -1.64
C THR A 13 -22.95 9.93 -0.13
N GLN A 14 -21.72 10.15 0.31
CA GLN A 14 -21.38 10.31 1.73
C GLN A 14 -21.27 11.80 2.05
N ARG A 15 -21.81 12.21 3.20
CA ARG A 15 -21.57 13.56 3.71
C ARG A 15 -20.17 13.59 4.33
N PRO A 16 -19.34 14.61 4.04
CA PRO A 16 -18.06 14.75 4.70
C PRO A 16 -18.29 14.90 6.20
N GLY A 17 -17.78 13.95 6.98
CA GLY A 17 -17.75 14.00 8.43
C GLY A 17 -16.30 14.19 8.87
N GLN A 18 -16.10 14.91 9.97
CA GLN A 18 -14.79 14.99 10.62
C GLN A 18 -14.54 13.62 11.27
N GLY A 19 -13.60 12.86 10.72
CA GLY A 19 -13.22 11.55 11.25
C GLY A 19 -12.00 11.68 12.15
N ASP A 20 -11.68 10.61 12.88
CA ASP A 20 -10.43 10.56 13.65
C ASP A 20 -9.22 10.45 12.71
N GLU A 21 -8.11 11.08 13.10
CA GLU A 21 -6.83 10.89 12.41
C GLU A 21 -6.38 9.43 12.54
N TYR A 22 -5.78 8.88 11.48
CA TYR A 22 -5.25 7.52 11.47
C TYR A 22 -3.73 7.53 11.45
N VAL A 23 -3.12 6.49 12.01
CA VAL A 23 -1.66 6.34 12.04
C VAL A 23 -1.11 6.12 10.63
N GLY A 24 -0.25 7.03 10.17
CA GLY A 24 0.40 7.01 8.86
C GLY A 24 1.62 6.09 8.76
N GLY A 25 2.58 6.49 7.92
CA GLY A 25 3.88 5.82 7.78
C GLY A 25 4.72 5.85 9.06
N THR A 26 5.76 5.03 9.10
CA THR A 26 6.71 4.97 10.22
C THR A 26 8.09 5.40 9.76
N VAL A 27 8.76 6.17 10.60
CA VAL A 27 10.18 6.51 10.47
C VAL A 27 10.94 5.71 11.53
N ILE A 28 11.96 4.99 11.12
CA ILE A 28 12.88 4.30 12.03
C ILE A 28 13.79 5.35 12.66
N GLU A 29 13.94 5.31 13.98
CA GLU A 29 14.74 6.28 14.73
C GLU A 29 16.18 6.32 14.17
N PRO A 30 16.66 7.49 13.72
CA PRO A 30 17.96 7.60 13.09
C PRO A 30 19.10 7.39 14.09
N GLN A 31 20.05 6.54 13.74
CA GLN A 31 21.37 6.55 14.37
C GLN A 31 22.16 7.73 13.80
N ARG A 32 22.18 8.83 14.53
CA ARG A 32 22.81 10.08 14.07
C ARG A 32 24.33 9.94 14.14
N GLY A 33 25.01 10.31 13.07
CA GLY A 33 26.45 10.29 12.99
C GLY A 33 26.99 10.70 11.64
N PHE A 34 28.30 10.83 11.55
CA PHE A 34 29.01 10.92 10.28
C PHE A 34 29.46 9.52 9.89
N TYR A 35 29.00 9.04 8.74
CA TYR A 35 29.33 7.72 8.21
C TYR A 35 30.37 7.89 7.09
N ASN A 36 31.58 7.37 7.32
CA ASN A 36 32.64 7.30 6.31
C ASN A 36 32.66 5.95 5.57
N GLU A 37 31.61 5.15 5.77
CA GLU A 37 31.41 3.84 5.16
C GLU A 37 30.22 3.89 4.19
N PRO A 38 30.21 3.07 3.12
CA PRO A 38 29.08 3.02 2.21
C PRO A 38 27.80 2.57 2.92
N ILE A 39 26.72 3.31 2.76
CA ILE A 39 25.38 2.95 3.24
C ILE A 39 24.51 2.58 2.04
N ALA A 40 23.98 1.37 2.02
CA ALA A 40 23.05 0.90 1.01
C ALA A 40 21.64 1.38 1.34
N THR A 41 20.95 1.97 0.36
CA THR A 41 19.53 2.31 0.47
C THR A 41 18.71 1.28 -0.30
N LEU A 42 17.77 0.64 0.39
CA LEU A 42 16.82 -0.31 -0.20
C LEU A 42 15.42 0.26 -0.07
N ASP A 43 14.67 0.33 -1.18
CA ASP A 43 13.32 0.89 -1.22
C ASP A 43 12.27 -0.04 -1.85
N PHE A 44 11.05 0.02 -1.35
CA PHE A 44 9.90 -0.62 -1.98
C PHE A 44 9.39 0.22 -3.16
N SER A 45 9.44 -0.35 -4.36
CA SER A 45 8.84 0.29 -5.53
C SER A 45 7.32 0.39 -5.40
N SER A 46 6.82 1.63 -5.23
CA SER A 46 5.38 1.93 -5.15
C SER A 46 4.67 1.19 -3.99
N LEU A 47 5.21 1.30 -2.76
CA LEU A 47 4.74 0.59 -1.56
C LEU A 47 3.20 0.55 -1.41
N TYR A 48 2.54 1.70 -1.22
CA TYR A 48 1.10 1.73 -0.92
C TYR A 48 0.22 1.19 -2.06
N PRO A 49 0.40 1.60 -3.34
CA PRO A 49 -0.28 0.95 -4.46
C PRO A 49 -0.09 -0.57 -4.47
N SER A 50 1.13 -1.05 -4.23
CA SER A 50 1.44 -2.48 -4.23
C SER A 50 0.72 -3.23 -3.09
N ILE A 51 0.68 -2.67 -1.88
CA ILE A 51 -0.08 -3.22 -0.74
C ILE A 51 -1.57 -3.34 -1.08
N MET A 52 -2.17 -2.27 -1.61
CA MET A 52 -3.59 -2.27 -1.96
C MET A 52 -3.93 -3.33 -3.02
N VAL A 53 -3.06 -3.52 -4.01
CA VAL A 53 -3.22 -4.55 -5.05
C VAL A 53 -3.02 -5.96 -4.47
N ALA A 54 -1.95 -6.18 -3.70
CA ALA A 54 -1.60 -7.48 -3.14
C ALA A 54 -2.67 -8.02 -2.17
N HIS A 55 -3.20 -7.14 -1.32
CA HIS A 55 -4.19 -7.49 -0.30
C HIS A 55 -5.64 -7.20 -0.73
N ASN A 56 -5.87 -6.86 -2.00
CA ASN A 56 -7.20 -6.61 -2.57
C ASN A 56 -8.01 -5.55 -1.79
N LEU A 57 -7.35 -4.48 -1.34
CA LEU A 57 -7.96 -3.44 -0.50
C LEU A 57 -8.81 -2.50 -1.37
N CYS A 58 -10.13 -2.49 -1.13
CA CYS A 58 -11.08 -1.68 -1.90
C CYS A 58 -12.39 -1.48 -1.14
N TYR A 59 -13.11 -0.39 -1.46
CA TYR A 59 -14.47 -0.16 -0.99
C TYR A 59 -15.42 -1.34 -1.25
N THR A 60 -15.22 -2.05 -2.36
CA THR A 60 -16.10 -3.15 -2.80
C THR A 60 -15.71 -4.50 -2.19
N THR A 61 -14.61 -4.57 -1.46
CA THR A 61 -14.08 -5.80 -0.84
C THR A 61 -14.00 -5.69 0.68
N LEU A 62 -14.23 -4.50 1.24
CA LEU A 62 -14.34 -4.26 2.68
C LEU A 62 -15.59 -4.92 3.26
N LEU A 63 -15.40 -5.70 4.32
CA LEU A 63 -16.49 -6.13 5.21
C LEU A 63 -16.64 -5.03 6.26
N LYS A 64 -17.71 -4.24 6.14
CA LYS A 64 -17.85 -3.00 6.91
C LYS A 64 -18.07 -3.27 8.40
N PRO A 65 -17.51 -2.45 9.30
CA PRO A 65 -17.76 -2.56 10.74
C PRO A 65 -19.26 -2.56 11.08
N GLU A 66 -20.04 -1.69 10.42
CA GLU A 66 -21.50 -1.62 10.65
C GLU A 66 -22.21 -2.95 10.33
N ASP A 67 -21.84 -3.59 9.21
CA ASP A 67 -22.42 -4.86 8.77
C ASP A 67 -21.99 -6.02 9.70
N ILE A 68 -20.75 -5.96 10.20
CA ILE A 68 -20.22 -6.89 11.20
C ILE A 68 -21.02 -6.78 12.50
N SER A 69 -21.22 -5.56 13.01
CA SER A 69 -21.99 -5.31 14.23
C SER A 69 -23.44 -5.73 14.08
N ALA A 70 -24.08 -5.41 12.94
CA ALA A 70 -25.46 -5.79 12.66
C ALA A 70 -25.66 -7.32 12.57
N SER A 71 -24.62 -8.06 12.20
CA SER A 71 -24.66 -9.53 12.07
C SER A 71 -24.28 -10.27 13.36
N GLY A 72 -24.11 -9.58 14.49
CA GLY A 72 -23.70 -10.20 15.76
C GLY A 72 -22.22 -10.57 15.82
N GLY A 73 -21.38 -9.96 14.97
CA GLY A 73 -19.94 -10.20 14.89
C GLY A 73 -19.49 -10.75 13.54
N ILE A 74 -18.17 -10.91 13.38
CA ILE A 74 -17.58 -11.32 12.10
C ILE A 74 -18.10 -12.68 11.65
N SER A 75 -18.23 -13.64 12.56
CA SER A 75 -18.74 -14.99 12.25
C SER A 75 -20.14 -14.97 11.66
N GLY A 76 -21.03 -14.10 12.16
CA GLY A 76 -22.39 -13.96 11.63
C GLY A 76 -22.40 -13.35 10.24
N LEU A 77 -21.56 -12.33 10.00
CA LEU A 77 -21.44 -11.74 8.67
C LEU A 77 -20.87 -12.74 7.65
N LEU A 78 -19.85 -13.52 8.03
CA LEU A 78 -19.29 -14.55 7.16
C LEU A 78 -20.32 -15.64 6.82
N ALA A 79 -21.14 -16.05 7.79
CA ALA A 79 -22.23 -16.99 7.55
C ALA A 79 -23.28 -16.44 6.57
N ASN A 80 -23.65 -15.15 6.70
CA ASN A 80 -24.62 -14.49 5.80
C ASN A 80 -24.15 -14.49 4.33
N TYR A 81 -22.84 -14.41 4.10
CA TYR A 81 -22.24 -14.45 2.76
C TYR A 81 -21.73 -15.83 2.34
N ASN A 82 -21.88 -16.85 3.18
CA ASN A 82 -21.33 -18.19 2.97
C ASN A 82 -19.80 -18.16 2.69
N LEU A 83 -19.06 -17.38 3.46
CA LEU A 83 -17.61 -17.20 3.36
C LEU A 83 -16.87 -18.11 4.35
N GLY A 84 -15.87 -18.83 3.85
CA GLY A 84 -14.95 -19.63 4.64
C GLY A 84 -13.77 -18.82 5.23
N PRO A 85 -12.95 -19.45 6.10
CA PRO A 85 -11.79 -18.80 6.71
C PRO A 85 -10.73 -18.35 5.69
N ASP A 86 -10.68 -19.00 4.53
CA ASP A 86 -9.75 -18.66 3.45
C ASP A 86 -10.26 -17.58 2.50
N ASP A 87 -11.48 -17.09 2.69
CA ASP A 87 -12.13 -16.15 1.75
C ASP A 87 -11.87 -14.68 2.07
N TYR A 88 -11.23 -14.39 3.21
CA TYR A 88 -10.95 -13.04 3.66
C TYR A 88 -9.57 -12.93 4.33
N ILE A 89 -9.17 -11.69 4.60
CA ILE A 89 -8.00 -11.36 5.40
C ILE A 89 -8.41 -10.43 6.54
N ARG A 90 -7.65 -10.47 7.63
CA ARG A 90 -7.68 -9.45 8.69
C ARG A 90 -6.42 -8.60 8.58
N THR A 91 -6.56 -7.28 8.52
CA THR A 91 -5.44 -6.36 8.40
C THR A 91 -4.83 -6.05 9.77
N PRO A 92 -3.63 -5.44 9.83
CA PRO A 92 -3.00 -5.07 11.11
C PRO A 92 -3.87 -4.13 11.96
N GLY A 93 -4.65 -3.27 11.30
CA GLY A 93 -5.64 -2.39 11.95
C GLY A 93 -6.94 -3.08 12.36
N GLY A 94 -7.09 -4.38 12.11
CA GLY A 94 -8.27 -5.17 12.48
C GLY A 94 -9.44 -5.12 11.51
N ALA A 95 -9.30 -4.44 10.36
CA ALA A 95 -10.31 -4.44 9.31
C ALA A 95 -10.32 -5.76 8.53
N TYR A 96 -11.44 -6.08 7.89
CA TYR A 96 -11.60 -7.33 7.14
C TYR A 96 -11.88 -7.06 5.66
N PHE A 97 -11.17 -7.74 4.78
CA PHE A 97 -11.35 -7.64 3.32
C PHE A 97 -11.48 -9.02 2.69
N VAL A 98 -12.40 -9.18 1.75
CA VAL A 98 -12.51 -10.43 0.97
C VAL A 98 -11.35 -10.58 -0.02
N LYS A 99 -10.89 -11.81 -0.23
CA LYS A 99 -9.82 -12.12 -1.18
C LYS A 99 -10.31 -12.00 -2.63
N LYS A 100 -9.33 -11.92 -3.55
CA LYS A 100 -9.54 -11.66 -4.98
C LYS A 100 -10.42 -12.71 -5.67
N HIS A 101 -10.41 -13.97 -5.23
CA HIS A 101 -11.20 -15.05 -5.83
C HIS A 101 -12.70 -14.90 -5.57
N ILE A 102 -13.09 -14.26 -4.45
CA ILE A 102 -14.48 -13.89 -4.18
C ILE A 102 -14.87 -12.66 -5.00
N ARG A 103 -14.05 -11.61 -4.95
CA ARG A 103 -14.26 -10.38 -5.71
C ARG A 103 -12.96 -9.63 -5.91
N LYS A 104 -12.64 -9.30 -7.15
CA LYS A 104 -11.56 -8.35 -7.46
C LYS A 104 -12.02 -6.91 -7.20
N GLY A 105 -11.30 -6.19 -6.35
CA GLY A 105 -11.61 -4.80 -6.01
C GLY A 105 -11.42 -3.84 -7.19
N LEU A 106 -12.23 -2.78 -7.23
CA LEU A 106 -12.11 -1.73 -8.25
C LEU A 106 -10.82 -0.91 -8.12
N LEU A 107 -10.39 -0.59 -6.90
CA LEU A 107 -9.15 0.16 -6.65
C LEU A 107 -7.92 -0.63 -7.14
N PRO A 108 -7.75 -1.93 -6.80
CA PRO A 108 -6.72 -2.78 -7.41
C PRO A 108 -6.71 -2.73 -8.94
N CYS A 109 -7.87 -2.82 -9.60
CA CYS A 109 -7.96 -2.73 -11.06
C CYS A 109 -7.45 -1.39 -11.61
N VAL A 110 -7.73 -0.26 -10.94
CA VAL A 110 -7.23 1.06 -11.35
C VAL A 110 -5.72 1.17 -11.11
N LEU A 111 -5.25 0.69 -9.96
CA LEU A 111 -3.84 0.73 -9.59
C LEU A 111 -2.98 -0.13 -10.51
N GLU A 112 -3.41 -1.35 -10.85
CA GLU A 112 -2.74 -2.21 -11.82
C GLU A 112 -2.53 -1.49 -13.16
N GLN A 113 -3.54 -0.77 -13.67
CA GLN A 113 -3.42 0.00 -14.92
C GLN A 113 -2.41 1.16 -14.81
N LEU A 114 -2.42 1.88 -13.67
CA LEU A 114 -1.47 2.97 -13.44
C LEU A 114 -0.03 2.46 -13.30
N LEU A 115 0.16 1.35 -12.59
CA LEU A 115 1.46 0.70 -12.40
C LEU A 115 2.02 0.11 -13.70
N GLU A 116 1.17 -0.49 -14.53
CA GLU A 116 1.54 -0.98 -15.86
C GLU A 116 1.96 0.18 -16.77
N ALA A 117 1.15 1.24 -16.84
CA ALA A 117 1.48 2.44 -17.61
C ALA A 117 2.80 3.08 -17.14
N ARG A 118 3.05 3.11 -15.83
CA ARG A 118 4.30 3.62 -15.26
C ARG A 118 5.49 2.74 -15.65
N THR A 119 5.33 1.42 -15.58
CA THR A 119 6.37 0.47 -15.99
C THR A 119 6.75 0.67 -17.46
N LYS A 120 5.75 0.85 -18.33
CA LYS A 120 5.98 1.16 -19.75
C LYS A 120 6.73 2.48 -19.93
N ALA A 121 6.32 3.56 -19.24
CA ALA A 121 7.01 4.84 -19.30
C ALA A 121 8.47 4.76 -18.81
N LYS A 122 8.74 3.99 -17.74
CA LYS A 122 10.13 3.74 -17.27
C LYS A 122 10.96 2.97 -18.30
N ARG A 123 10.38 1.96 -18.97
CA ARG A 123 11.08 1.22 -20.03
C ARG A 123 11.43 2.11 -21.21
N GLU A 124 10.48 2.93 -21.67
CA GLU A 124 10.69 3.93 -22.71
C GLU A 124 11.80 4.91 -22.30
N MET A 125 11.79 5.38 -21.05
CA MET A 125 12.80 6.31 -20.51
C MET A 125 14.22 5.71 -20.50
N VAL A 126 14.36 4.43 -20.14
CA VAL A 126 15.67 3.75 -20.09
C VAL A 126 16.22 3.49 -21.50
N ALA A 127 15.34 3.20 -22.46
CA ALA A 127 15.73 2.98 -23.86
C ALA A 127 16.04 4.28 -24.62
N GLU A 128 15.61 5.43 -24.11
CA GLU A 128 15.79 6.74 -24.75
C GLU A 128 17.23 7.27 -24.57
N THR A 129 17.85 7.63 -25.69
CA THR A 129 19.22 8.15 -25.74
C THR A 129 19.27 9.67 -25.68
N ASP A 130 18.23 10.35 -26.20
CA ASP A 130 18.18 11.82 -26.16
C ASP A 130 17.91 12.33 -24.74
N HIS A 131 18.82 13.19 -24.24
CA HIS A 131 18.76 13.68 -22.88
C HIS A 131 17.50 14.52 -22.60
N PHE A 132 17.01 15.30 -23.57
CA PHE A 132 15.81 16.10 -23.39
C PHE A 132 14.56 15.20 -23.30
N ARG A 133 14.38 14.27 -24.24
CA ARG A 133 13.27 13.33 -24.26
C ARG A 133 13.27 12.40 -23.05
N ARG A 134 14.45 11.97 -22.58
CA ARG A 134 14.57 11.18 -21.35
C ARG A 134 14.03 11.94 -20.13
N ARG A 135 14.30 13.24 -20.01
CA ARG A 135 13.71 14.08 -18.94
C ARG A 135 12.19 14.21 -19.07
N VAL A 136 11.65 14.30 -20.27
CA VAL A 136 10.18 14.31 -20.49
C VAL A 136 9.56 12.98 -20.06
N LEU A 137 10.19 11.85 -20.39
CA LEU A 137 9.73 10.52 -19.99
C LEU A 137 9.84 10.30 -18.47
N ASP A 138 10.85 10.89 -17.82
CA ASP A 138 10.94 10.90 -16.36
C ASP A 138 9.78 11.70 -15.74
N GLY A 139 9.48 12.89 -16.27
CA GLY A 139 8.29 13.64 -15.87
C GLY A 139 7.00 12.84 -16.01
N ARG A 140 6.86 12.07 -17.10
CA ARG A 140 5.70 11.19 -17.33
C ARG A 140 5.61 10.07 -16.29
N GLN A 141 6.71 9.37 -15.97
CA GLN A 141 6.66 8.29 -14.96
C GLN A 141 6.41 8.85 -13.55
N LEU A 142 6.92 10.06 -13.24
CA LEU A 142 6.64 10.75 -11.97
C LEU A 142 5.16 11.13 -11.85
N ALA A 143 4.55 11.67 -12.90
CA ALA A 143 3.11 11.98 -12.90
C ALA A 143 2.25 10.74 -12.66
N LEU A 144 2.62 9.59 -13.25
CA LEU A 144 1.96 8.32 -13.02
C LEU A 144 2.17 7.81 -11.58
N LYS A 145 3.37 7.99 -11.01
CA LYS A 145 3.67 7.68 -9.59
C LYS A 145 2.77 8.50 -8.67
N VAL A 146 2.70 9.81 -8.87
CA VAL A 146 1.84 10.72 -8.08
C VAL A 146 0.39 10.28 -8.19
N SER A 147 -0.10 10.02 -9.41
CA SER A 147 -1.49 9.57 -9.63
C SER A 147 -1.82 8.28 -8.89
N ALA A 148 -0.93 7.29 -8.90
CA ALA A 148 -1.12 6.04 -8.17
C ALA A 148 -1.17 6.26 -6.65
N ASN A 149 -0.25 7.07 -6.11
CA ASN A 149 -0.23 7.41 -4.68
C ASN A 149 -1.47 8.22 -4.26
N SER A 150 -1.99 9.08 -5.14
CA SER A 150 -3.23 9.83 -4.89
C SER A 150 -4.46 8.93 -4.77
N VAL A 151 -4.47 7.71 -5.32
CA VAL A 151 -5.58 6.76 -5.12
C VAL A 151 -5.67 6.35 -3.64
N TYR A 152 -4.53 6.08 -3.00
CA TYR A 152 -4.46 5.85 -1.56
C TYR A 152 -4.84 7.12 -0.78
N GLY A 153 -4.30 8.28 -1.18
CA GLY A 153 -4.62 9.55 -0.53
C GLY A 153 -6.13 9.89 -0.59
N PHE A 154 -6.80 9.50 -1.68
CA PHE A 154 -8.24 9.69 -1.85
C PHE A 154 -9.06 8.89 -0.82
N THR A 155 -8.64 7.67 -0.46
CA THR A 155 -9.35 6.88 0.55
C THR A 155 -9.19 7.47 1.96
N GLY A 156 -8.07 8.16 2.23
CA GLY A 156 -7.79 8.77 3.53
C GLY A 156 -8.28 10.22 3.68
N ALA A 157 -8.71 10.85 2.58
CA ALA A 157 -9.13 12.24 2.58
C ALA A 157 -10.51 12.40 3.24
N GLN A 158 -10.52 12.80 4.52
CA GLN A 158 -11.75 13.07 5.27
C GLN A 158 -12.56 14.23 4.67
N VAL A 159 -11.87 15.27 4.20
CA VAL A 159 -12.45 16.33 3.36
C VAL A 159 -12.52 15.81 1.92
N GLY A 160 -13.46 14.89 1.66
CA GLY A 160 -13.56 14.17 0.40
C GLY A 160 -14.96 13.64 0.13
N LYS A 161 -15.14 13.05 -1.06
CA LYS A 161 -16.43 12.52 -1.51
C LYS A 161 -16.70 11.08 -1.04
N LEU A 162 -15.65 10.34 -0.67
CA LEU A 162 -15.75 8.92 -0.33
C LEU A 162 -14.61 8.48 0.63
N PRO A 163 -14.50 9.07 1.82
CA PRO A 163 -13.49 8.64 2.80
C PRO A 163 -13.73 7.18 3.23
N CYS A 164 -12.65 6.44 3.45
CA CYS A 164 -12.66 5.09 4.02
C CYS A 164 -11.33 4.87 4.74
N LEU A 165 -11.34 5.19 6.03
CA LEU A 165 -10.17 5.11 6.89
C LEU A 165 -9.68 3.66 7.06
N GLU A 166 -10.56 2.67 6.93
CA GLU A 166 -10.24 1.25 6.99
C GLU A 166 -9.22 0.87 5.91
N ILE A 167 -9.37 1.40 4.70
CA ILE A 167 -8.42 1.14 3.60
C ILE A 167 -7.09 1.83 3.89
N SER A 168 -7.13 3.11 4.28
CA SER A 168 -5.90 3.89 4.50
C SER A 168 -5.09 3.40 5.70
N SER A 169 -5.74 3.14 6.82
CA SER A 169 -5.12 2.58 8.04
C SER A 169 -4.62 1.17 7.84
N SER A 170 -5.32 0.34 7.05
CA SER A 170 -4.84 -1.00 6.70
C SER A 170 -3.60 -0.92 5.81
N THR A 171 -3.59 -0.01 4.84
CA THR A 171 -2.47 0.17 3.92
C THR A 171 -1.23 0.66 4.67
N SER A 172 -1.38 1.66 5.56
CA SER A 172 -0.27 2.13 6.39
C SER A 172 0.17 1.07 7.40
N GLY A 173 -0.76 0.32 7.99
CA GLY A 173 -0.49 -0.80 8.88
C GLY A 173 0.41 -1.85 8.25
N PHE A 174 0.05 -2.35 7.06
CA PHE A 174 0.92 -3.27 6.32
C PHE A 174 2.28 -2.65 5.99
N GLY A 175 2.33 -1.35 5.64
CA GLY A 175 3.60 -0.67 5.40
C GLY A 175 4.53 -0.70 6.63
N ARG A 176 3.98 -0.48 7.83
CA ARG A 176 4.74 -0.55 9.09
C ARG A 176 5.24 -1.96 9.39
N ASP A 177 4.42 -2.98 9.19
CA ASP A 177 4.84 -4.36 9.40
C ASP A 177 5.94 -4.76 8.40
N MET A 178 5.82 -4.32 7.14
CA MET A 178 6.81 -4.60 6.09
C MET A 178 8.16 -3.97 6.36
N ILE A 179 8.22 -2.72 6.82
CA ILE A 179 9.50 -2.05 7.10
C ILE A 179 10.20 -2.66 8.31
N GLU A 180 9.44 -2.99 9.35
CA GLU A 180 9.96 -3.66 10.55
C GLU A 180 10.49 -5.06 10.23
N GLU A 181 9.76 -5.83 9.41
CA GLU A 181 10.21 -7.14 8.95
C GLU A 181 11.45 -7.02 8.07
N THR A 182 11.51 -6.03 7.18
CA THR A 182 12.69 -5.78 6.34
C THR A 182 13.92 -5.50 7.19
N LYS A 183 13.78 -4.66 8.23
CA LYS A 183 14.85 -4.40 9.19
C LYS A 183 15.33 -5.69 9.86
N ARG A 184 14.40 -6.48 10.42
CA ARG A 184 14.72 -7.75 11.10
C ARG A 184 15.44 -8.72 10.18
N LEU A 185 15.00 -8.85 8.93
CA LEU A 185 15.62 -9.72 7.95
C LEU A 185 17.03 -9.27 7.59
N LEU A 186 17.28 -7.97 7.44
CA LEU A 186 18.61 -7.44 7.15
C LEU A 186 19.57 -7.69 8.32
N GLU A 187 19.18 -7.28 9.54
CA GLU A 187 20.01 -7.39 10.74
C GLU A 187 20.20 -8.84 11.20
N GLY A 188 19.25 -9.74 10.91
CA GLY A 188 19.36 -11.16 11.26
C GLY A 188 20.09 -12.01 10.22
N ARG A 189 20.02 -11.66 8.93
CA ARG A 189 20.62 -12.47 7.85
C ARG A 189 22.08 -12.12 7.62
N PHE A 190 22.43 -10.84 7.58
CA PHE A 190 23.75 -10.36 7.20
C PHE A 190 24.62 -10.15 8.44
N THR A 191 24.98 -11.25 9.11
CA THR A 191 25.76 -11.23 10.35
C THR A 191 27.08 -12.00 10.20
N ILE A 192 28.04 -11.73 11.08
CA ILE A 192 29.30 -12.47 11.17
C ILE A 192 29.04 -13.95 11.45
N GLU A 193 28.06 -14.27 12.30
CA GLU A 193 27.65 -15.66 12.60
C GLU A 193 27.18 -16.41 11.36
N ASN A 194 26.54 -15.71 10.41
CA ASN A 194 26.10 -16.26 9.13
C ASN A 194 27.20 -16.23 8.04
N GLY A 195 28.46 -15.94 8.41
CA GLY A 195 29.62 -15.98 7.52
C GLY A 195 29.85 -14.71 6.70
N TYR A 196 29.21 -13.59 7.04
CA TYR A 196 29.48 -12.29 6.41
C TYR A 196 30.66 -11.58 7.09
N LYS A 197 31.20 -10.55 6.43
CA LYS A 197 32.38 -9.80 6.91
C LYS A 197 32.10 -8.89 8.11
N GLY A 198 30.83 -8.59 8.37
CA GLY A 198 30.38 -7.68 9.42
C GLY A 198 28.88 -7.83 9.62
N ASP A 199 28.39 -7.24 10.71
CA ASP A 199 26.97 -7.23 11.04
C ASP A 199 26.29 -6.04 10.37
N ALA A 200 25.31 -6.33 9.53
CA ALA A 200 24.43 -5.34 8.95
C ALA A 200 23.60 -4.68 10.03
N LYS A 201 23.49 -3.35 9.98
CA LYS A 201 22.72 -2.58 10.94
C LYS A 201 21.91 -1.52 10.22
N VAL A 202 20.60 -1.52 10.44
CA VAL A 202 19.74 -0.48 9.88
C VAL A 202 19.91 0.79 10.70
N ILE A 203 20.48 1.82 10.07
CA ILE A 203 20.79 3.10 10.73
C ILE A 203 19.66 4.12 10.56
N TYR A 204 18.82 3.96 9.53
CA TYR A 204 17.68 4.82 9.27
C TYR A 204 16.66 4.09 8.39
N GLY A 205 15.43 4.57 8.40
CA GLY A 205 14.41 4.18 7.42
C GLY A 205 13.26 5.18 7.44
N ASP A 206 12.72 5.45 6.26
CA ASP A 206 11.55 6.31 6.09
C ASP A 206 10.53 5.55 5.27
N THR A 207 9.45 5.13 5.92
CA THR A 207 8.21 4.57 5.37
C THR A 207 8.37 3.37 4.43
N ASP A 208 8.95 3.58 3.26
CA ASP A 208 9.19 2.60 2.20
C ASP A 208 10.67 2.32 1.93
N SER A 209 11.59 2.93 2.69
CA SER A 209 13.04 2.75 2.52
C SER A 209 13.77 2.43 3.82
N VAL A 210 14.85 1.66 3.71
CA VAL A 210 15.79 1.35 4.80
C VAL A 210 17.22 1.63 4.35
N MET A 211 18.03 2.15 5.28
CA MET A 211 19.45 2.46 5.08
C MET A 211 20.29 1.58 6.00
N CYS A 212 21.16 0.76 5.41
CA CYS A 212 21.94 -0.27 6.07
C CYS A 212 23.39 -0.30 5.58
#